data_AF-A0A2V6F443-F1
#
_entry.id   AF-A0A2V6F443-F1
#
_cell.length_a   1.000
_cell.length_b   1.000
_cell.length_c   1.000
_cell.angle_alpha   90.00
_cell.angle_beta   90.00
_cell.angle_gamma   90.00
#
_symmetry.space_group_name_H-M   'P 1'
#
loop_
_entity.id
_entity.type
_entity.pdbx_description
1 polymer ?
#
loop_
_entity_poly.entity_id
_entity_poly.type
_entity_poly.pdbx_seq_one_letter_code
_entity_poly.pdbx_strand_id
1 'polypeptide(L)'
;MRKLGLGTLRRIVLLIFFALFAAVTLRWISLERWRWTITRAEEPSPTPTAAPSATATATRPPVISGKFDVARLFNGFTLRSEVETVAGAAASEERIDPMSYAIDLKLRARVPTPNRTVEELGKVSPDLGTLLPGLTTMAKPEAVSPFFAQLYETKVRELRENLNRLDLLLSRHNFYDCQTVLALKHPGTKRRALLFQADMDVD
;
A
#
# COMPACT_ATOMS: atom_id res chain seq x y z
N MET A 1 -30.11 -48.08 16.17
CA MET A 1 -28.98 -47.68 15.29
C MET A 1 -29.07 -48.45 13.97
N ARG A 2 -29.65 -47.85 12.92
CA ARG A 2 -29.82 -48.51 11.61
C ARG A 2 -28.51 -48.38 10.82
N LYS A 3 -27.82 -49.50 10.58
CA LYS A 3 -26.62 -49.54 9.72
C LYS A 3 -27.04 -49.22 8.28
N LEU A 4 -26.70 -48.02 7.78
CA LEU A 4 -26.90 -47.70 6.36
C LEU A 4 -26.01 -48.61 5.52
N GLY A 5 -26.62 -49.44 4.68
CA GLY A 5 -25.89 -50.31 3.77
C GLY A 5 -25.07 -49.51 2.77
N LEU A 6 -23.90 -50.03 2.38
CA LEU A 6 -22.97 -49.40 1.44
C LEU A 6 -23.66 -49.01 0.10
N GLY A 7 -24.67 -49.77 -0.32
CA GLY A 7 -25.48 -49.49 -1.51
C GLY A 7 -26.35 -48.23 -1.39
N THR A 8 -26.88 -47.93 -0.21
CA THR A 8 -27.63 -46.69 0.05
C THR A 8 -26.72 -45.47 0.04
N LEU A 9 -25.50 -45.58 0.57
CA LEU A 9 -24.52 -44.49 0.55
C LEU A 9 -24.10 -44.14 -0.89
N ARG A 10 -23.87 -45.16 -1.73
CA ARG A 10 -23.53 -44.97 -3.15
C ARG A 10 -24.65 -44.30 -3.94
N ARG A 11 -25.92 -44.61 -3.63
CA ARG A 11 -27.08 -43.94 -4.26
C ARG A 11 -27.18 -42.47 -3.83
N ILE A 12 -26.92 -42.16 -2.57
CA ILE A 12 -26.92 -40.78 -2.07
C ILE A 12 -25.82 -39.96 -2.75
N VAL A 13 -24.61 -40.50 -2.88
CA VAL A 13 -23.49 -39.81 -3.55
C VAL A 13 -23.81 -39.54 -5.03
N LEU A 14 -24.40 -40.51 -5.73
CA LEU A 14 -24.81 -40.32 -7.13
C LEU A 14 -25.91 -39.25 -7.27
N LEU A 15 -26.87 -39.21 -6.35
CA LEU A 15 -27.92 -38.18 -6.35
C LEU A 15 -27.34 -36.77 -6.11
N ILE A 16 -26.39 -36.63 -5.18
CA ILE A 16 -25.72 -35.35 -4.92
C ILE A 16 -24.91 -34.92 -6.14
N PHE A 17 -24.19 -35.85 -6.78
CA PHE A 17 -23.43 -35.55 -7.99
C PHE A 17 -24.33 -35.07 -9.13
N PHE A 18 -25.46 -35.75 -9.35
CA PHE A 18 -26.42 -35.35 -10.39
C PHE A 18 -27.05 -33.97 -10.10
N ALA A 19 -27.37 -33.70 -8.83
CA ALA A 19 -27.90 -32.40 -8.41
C ALA A 19 -26.88 -31.26 -8.63
N LEU A 20 -25.62 -31.49 -8.28
CA LEU A 20 -24.54 -30.52 -8.52
C LEU A 20 -24.29 -30.30 -10.01
N PHE A 21 -24.27 -31.37 -10.80
CA PHE A 21 -24.12 -31.29 -12.25
C PHE A 21 -25.27 -30.49 -12.90
N ALA A 22 -26.51 -30.75 -12.50
CA ALA A 22 -27.67 -29.99 -12.96
C ALA A 22 -27.61 -28.50 -12.55
N ALA A 23 -27.14 -28.21 -11.33
CA ALA A 23 -27.01 -26.81 -10.88
C ALA A 23 -25.95 -26.05 -11.69
N VAL A 24 -24.83 -26.69 -12.04
CA VAL A 24 -23.77 -26.08 -12.85
C VAL A 24 -24.24 -25.86 -14.29
N THR A 25 -24.92 -26.84 -14.90
CA THR A 25 -25.42 -26.71 -16.27
C THR A 25 -26.53 -25.66 -16.37
N LEU A 26 -27.45 -25.59 -15.40
CA LEU A 26 -28.46 -24.53 -15.34
C LEU A 26 -27.84 -23.14 -15.15
N ARG A 27 -26.80 -23.03 -14.31
CA ARG A 27 -26.06 -21.77 -14.14
C ARG A 27 -25.35 -21.34 -15.43
N TRP A 28 -24.77 -22.29 -16.16
CA TRP A 28 -24.13 -22.03 -17.47
C TRP A 28 -25.15 -21.57 -18.52
N ILE A 29 -26.28 -22.28 -18.66
CA ILE A 29 -27.37 -21.90 -19.58
C ILE A 29 -27.94 -20.52 -19.23
N SER A 30 -28.05 -20.20 -17.94
CA SER A 30 -28.45 -18.86 -17.49
C SER A 30 -27.45 -17.80 -17.95
N LEU A 31 -26.14 -18.03 -17.79
CA LEU A 31 -25.11 -17.09 -18.24
C LEU A 31 -25.12 -16.89 -19.77
N GLU A 32 -25.31 -17.96 -20.55
CA GLU A 32 -25.43 -17.85 -22.00
C GLU A 32 -26.67 -17.08 -22.43
N ARG A 33 -27.82 -17.29 -21.77
CA ARG A 33 -29.05 -16.55 -22.06
C ARG A 33 -28.89 -15.04 -21.82
N TRP A 34 -28.16 -14.64 -20.78
CA TRP A 34 -27.86 -13.24 -20.50
C TRP A 34 -26.93 -12.63 -21.56
N ARG A 35 -25.98 -13.43 -22.07
CA ARG A 35 -25.10 -13.03 -23.17
C ARG A 35 -25.89 -12.75 -24.45
N TRP A 36 -26.90 -13.57 -24.76
CA TRP A 36 -27.74 -13.40 -25.94
C TRP A 36 -28.70 -12.21 -25.84
N THR A 37 -29.22 -11.90 -24.64
CA THR A 37 -30.08 -10.71 -24.45
C THR A 37 -29.33 -9.40 -24.63
N ILE A 38 -28.05 -9.34 -24.24
CA ILE A 38 -27.22 -8.15 -24.47
C ILE A 38 -26.94 -7.98 -25.97
N THR A 39 -26.62 -9.05 -26.69
CA THR A 39 -26.35 -8.99 -28.14
C THR A 39 -27.58 -8.62 -28.97
N ARG A 40 -28.80 -9.00 -28.57
CA ARG A 40 -30.04 -8.67 -29.30
C ARG A 40 -30.59 -7.27 -28.97
N ALA A 41 -30.18 -6.66 -27.86
CA ALA A 41 -30.51 -5.25 -27.57
C ALA A 41 -29.77 -4.27 -28.50
N GLU A 42 -28.85 -4.77 -29.32
CA GLU A 42 -28.02 -4.03 -30.26
C GLU A 42 -28.35 -4.40 -31.72
N GLU A 43 -29.64 -4.58 -32.04
CA GLU A 43 -30.11 -4.55 -33.44
C GLU A 43 -30.51 -3.10 -33.82
N PRO A 44 -29.99 -2.56 -34.93
CA PRO A 44 -30.16 -1.17 -35.31
C PRO A 44 -31.57 -0.91 -35.87
N SER A 45 -32.23 0.15 -35.38
CA SER A 45 -33.42 0.72 -36.01
C SER A 45 -33.10 1.26 -37.41
N PRO A 46 -34.02 1.17 -38.39
CA PRO A 46 -33.73 1.57 -39.76
C PRO A 46 -33.62 3.09 -39.91
N THR A 47 -32.60 3.45 -40.67
CA THR A 47 -32.16 4.78 -41.13
C THR A 47 -33.27 5.57 -41.84
N PRO A 48 -33.35 6.90 -41.64
CA PRO A 48 -33.77 7.82 -42.69
C PRO A 48 -32.56 8.41 -43.43
N THR A 49 -32.66 8.37 -44.76
CA THR A 49 -31.69 8.73 -45.82
C THR A 49 -31.39 10.24 -45.95
N ALA A 50 -30.08 10.56 -46.06
CA ALA A 50 -29.36 11.64 -46.78
C ALA A 50 -29.77 13.13 -46.60
N ALA A 51 -28.92 14.18 -46.60
CA ALA A 51 -27.48 14.48 -46.75
C ALA A 51 -27.32 16.02 -46.49
N PRO A 52 -26.18 16.70 -46.76
CA PRO A 52 -24.80 16.55 -46.29
C PRO A 52 -24.27 17.81 -45.54
N SER A 53 -23.01 17.74 -45.10
CA SER A 53 -22.13 18.87 -44.69
C SER A 53 -22.43 19.60 -43.38
N ALA A 54 -21.73 19.19 -42.34
CA ALA A 54 -20.83 20.11 -41.63
C ALA A 54 -19.60 19.32 -41.17
N THR A 55 -18.43 19.79 -41.58
CA THR A 55 -17.12 19.36 -41.13
C THR A 55 -17.09 19.30 -39.59
N ALA A 56 -17.22 18.11 -39.01
CA ALA A 56 -16.93 17.91 -37.59
C ALA A 56 -15.41 17.87 -37.46
N THR A 57 -14.82 19.04 -37.20
CA THR A 57 -13.45 19.16 -36.70
C THR A 57 -13.28 18.19 -35.54
N ALA A 58 -12.42 17.18 -35.72
CA ALA A 58 -12.01 16.28 -34.66
C ALA A 58 -11.44 17.14 -33.52
N THR A 59 -12.27 17.38 -32.51
CA THR A 59 -11.86 18.09 -31.32
C THR A 59 -10.97 17.14 -30.55
N ARG A 60 -9.66 17.33 -30.71
CA ARG A 60 -8.61 16.70 -29.91
C ARG A 60 -9.08 16.69 -28.45
N PRO A 61 -9.08 15.54 -27.76
CA PRO A 61 -9.47 15.51 -26.36
C PRO A 61 -8.60 16.54 -25.60
N PRO A 62 -9.20 17.33 -24.69
CA PRO A 62 -8.45 18.35 -23.98
C PRO A 62 -7.30 17.65 -23.27
N VAL A 63 -6.07 18.09 -23.58
CA VAL A 63 -4.91 17.72 -22.78
C VAL A 63 -5.21 18.29 -21.40
N ILE A 64 -5.62 17.44 -20.46
CA ILE A 64 -5.64 17.78 -19.05
C ILE A 64 -4.18 17.95 -18.68
N SER A 65 -3.60 19.13 -18.94
CA SER A 65 -2.36 19.56 -18.32
C SER A 65 -2.71 19.87 -16.86
N GLY A 66 -2.94 18.80 -16.11
CA GLY A 66 -3.39 18.85 -14.73
C GLY A 66 -2.24 19.33 -13.87
N LYS A 67 -2.41 20.52 -13.28
CA LYS A 67 -1.60 20.98 -12.16
C LYS A 67 -1.44 19.83 -11.15
N PHE A 68 -0.22 19.60 -10.67
CA PHE A 68 0.05 18.57 -9.65
C PHE A 68 -0.89 18.75 -8.47
N ASP A 69 -1.75 17.77 -8.23
CA ASP A 69 -2.52 17.74 -7.00
C ASP A 69 -1.60 17.24 -5.89
N VAL A 70 -1.20 18.16 -5.02
CA VAL A 70 -0.35 17.88 -3.86
C VAL A 70 -1.28 17.79 -2.65
N ALA A 71 -1.83 16.61 -2.42
CA ALA A 71 -2.65 16.34 -1.27
C ALA A 71 -1.78 15.85 -0.10
N ARG A 72 -2.03 16.38 1.10
CA ARG A 72 -1.46 15.83 2.34
C ARG A 72 -2.40 14.74 2.83
N LEU A 73 -1.95 13.49 2.76
CA LEU A 73 -2.69 12.36 3.30
C LEU A 73 -2.74 12.45 4.83
N PHE A 74 -3.74 11.80 5.44
CA PHE A 74 -3.96 11.80 6.89
C PHE A 74 -2.73 11.31 7.69
N ASN A 75 -1.93 10.40 7.10
CA ASN A 75 -0.67 9.90 7.68
C ASN A 75 0.51 10.88 7.57
N GLY A 76 0.27 12.10 7.07
CA GLY A 76 1.28 13.14 6.91
C GLY A 76 2.18 12.96 5.68
N PHE A 77 1.88 12.04 4.77
CA PHE A 77 2.59 11.92 3.49
C PHE A 77 2.12 12.96 2.47
N THR A 78 3.05 13.42 1.65
CA THR A 78 2.76 14.28 0.51
C THR A 78 2.56 13.39 -0.71
N LEU A 79 1.33 13.28 -1.21
CA LEU A 79 1.03 12.56 -2.44
C LEU A 79 1.06 13.56 -3.60
N ARG A 80 1.89 13.26 -4.61
CA ARG A 80 1.87 13.96 -5.90
C ARG A 80 1.27 13.01 -6.91
N SER A 81 0.06 13.31 -7.37
CA SER A 81 -0.63 12.52 -8.38
C SER A 81 -0.59 13.24 -9.72
N GLU A 82 -0.26 12.50 -10.77
CA GLU A 82 -0.29 12.94 -12.15
C GLU A 82 -0.98 11.83 -12.95
N VAL A 83 -1.83 12.22 -13.90
CA VAL A 83 -2.51 11.28 -14.79
C VAL A 83 -1.91 11.46 -16.17
N GLU A 84 -1.12 10.50 -16.59
CA GLU A 84 -0.54 10.46 -17.93
C GLU A 84 -1.40 9.56 -18.83
N THR A 85 -1.93 10.12 -19.92
CA THR A 85 -2.72 9.36 -20.90
C THR A 85 -1.98 9.32 -22.23
N VAL A 86 -1.66 8.12 -22.70
CA VAL A 86 -1.07 7.88 -24.02
C VAL A 86 -2.15 7.30 -24.95
N ALA A 87 -2.09 7.62 -26.24
CA ALA A 87 -3.02 7.05 -27.22
C ALA A 87 -2.76 5.53 -27.36
N GLY A 88 -3.75 4.73 -27.02
CA GLY A 88 -3.71 3.27 -27.08
C GLY A 88 -4.36 2.67 -28.33
N ALA A 89 -4.41 1.34 -28.37
CA ALA A 89 -5.07 0.54 -29.39
C ALA A 89 -6.58 0.39 -29.11
N ALA A 90 -7.23 -0.60 -29.75
CA ALA A 90 -8.63 -0.88 -29.49
C ALA A 90 -8.86 -1.21 -28.00
N ALA A 91 -9.96 -0.73 -27.42
CA ALA A 91 -10.27 -0.94 -26.00
C ALA A 91 -10.30 -2.42 -25.58
N SER A 92 -10.61 -3.33 -26.52
CA SER A 92 -10.58 -4.77 -26.30
C SER A 92 -9.17 -5.31 -26.11
N GLU A 93 -8.17 -4.72 -26.77
CA GLU A 93 -6.77 -5.10 -26.66
C GLU A 93 -6.16 -4.50 -25.38
N GLU A 94 -6.41 -3.21 -25.13
CA GLU A 94 -5.93 -2.51 -23.92
C GLU A 94 -6.47 -3.16 -22.64
N ARG A 95 -7.75 -3.59 -22.61
CA ARG A 95 -8.34 -4.25 -21.44
C ARG A 95 -7.64 -5.55 -21.04
N ILE A 96 -6.99 -6.23 -21.99
CA ILE A 96 -6.29 -7.50 -21.74
C ILE A 96 -4.88 -7.24 -21.18
N ASP A 97 -4.26 -6.11 -21.53
CA ASP A 97 -2.95 -5.71 -21.01
C ASP A 97 -3.08 -5.20 -19.55
N PRO A 98 -2.44 -5.84 -18.55
CA PRO A 98 -2.46 -5.37 -17.16
C PRO A 98 -1.80 -4.00 -16.96
N MET A 99 -0.92 -3.58 -17.87
CA MET A 99 -0.19 -2.31 -17.76
C MET A 99 -0.92 -1.13 -18.43
N SER A 100 -1.99 -1.38 -19.19
CA SER A 100 -2.78 -0.32 -19.84
C SER A 100 -3.49 0.60 -18.83
N TYR A 101 -3.66 0.13 -17.59
CA TYR A 101 -4.28 0.86 -16.49
C TYR A 101 -3.55 0.59 -15.17
N ALA A 102 -2.36 1.19 -15.02
CA ALA A 102 -1.49 1.01 -13.85
C ALA A 102 -1.26 2.32 -13.08
N ILE A 103 -0.92 2.19 -11.79
CA ILE A 103 -0.47 3.30 -10.94
C ILE A 103 0.91 2.94 -10.40
N ASP A 104 1.88 3.82 -10.62
CA ASP A 104 3.22 3.70 -10.06
C ASP A 104 3.34 4.45 -8.73
N LEU A 105 3.60 3.71 -7.66
CA LEU A 105 3.79 4.27 -6.31
C LEU A 105 5.27 4.32 -5.95
N LYS A 106 5.79 5.53 -5.67
CA LYS A 106 7.19 5.73 -5.23
C LYS A 106 7.25 6.54 -3.94
N LEU A 107 7.42 5.86 -2.81
CA LEU A 107 7.64 6.50 -1.53
C LEU A 107 9.12 6.91 -1.35
N ARG A 108 9.36 8.16 -0.94
CA ARG A 108 10.70 8.68 -0.63
C ARG A 108 10.78 9.01 0.86
N ALA A 109 11.45 8.15 1.62
CA ALA A 109 11.75 8.37 3.03
C ALA A 109 13.26 8.50 3.25
N ARG A 110 13.69 9.50 4.03
CA ARG A 110 15.10 9.65 4.44
C ARG A 110 15.29 8.93 5.75
N VAL A 111 16.22 7.99 5.83
CA VAL A 111 16.58 7.33 7.10
C VAL A 111 17.44 8.31 7.92
N PRO A 112 17.08 8.61 9.17
CA PRO A 112 17.81 9.55 9.99
C PRO A 112 19.11 8.95 10.55
N THR A 113 20.03 9.83 10.90
CA THR A 113 21.29 9.47 11.57
C THR A 113 21.15 9.65 13.08
N PRO A 114 21.70 8.73 13.89
CA PRO A 114 21.58 8.81 15.34
C PRO A 114 22.45 9.93 15.92
N ASN A 115 21.94 10.62 16.93
CA ASN A 115 22.72 11.56 17.75
C ASN A 115 23.76 10.82 18.58
N ARG A 116 24.98 11.35 18.63
CA ARG A 116 26.16 10.70 19.21
C ARG A 116 26.76 11.46 20.37
N THR A 117 26.65 12.78 20.37
CA THR A 117 27.27 13.64 21.39
C THR A 117 26.23 14.21 22.34
N VAL A 118 26.66 14.60 23.54
CA VAL A 118 25.74 15.15 24.54
C VAL A 118 25.14 16.48 24.09
N GLU A 119 25.86 17.26 23.29
CA GLU A 119 25.37 18.51 22.71
C GLU A 119 24.23 18.24 21.71
N GLU A 120 24.34 17.19 20.90
CA GLU A 120 23.28 16.76 19.99
C GLU A 120 22.05 16.25 20.75
N LEU A 121 22.26 15.44 21.80
CA LEU A 121 21.17 14.97 22.67
C LEU A 121 20.47 16.16 23.38
N GLY A 122 21.24 17.16 23.79
CA GLY A 122 20.77 18.37 24.46
C GLY A 122 19.88 19.25 23.59
N LYS A 123 19.98 19.17 22.26
CA LYS A 123 19.06 19.88 21.34
C LYS A 123 17.62 19.39 21.45
N VAL A 124 17.45 18.11 21.79
CA VAL A 124 16.13 17.48 21.96
C VAL A 124 15.72 17.48 23.43
N SER A 125 16.67 17.21 24.34
CA SER A 125 16.43 17.13 25.78
C SER A 125 17.45 17.97 26.55
N PRO A 126 17.19 19.28 26.75
CA PRO A 126 18.15 20.21 27.36
C PRO A 126 18.64 19.79 28.75
N ASP A 127 17.74 19.24 29.57
CA ASP A 127 18.03 18.85 30.96
C ASP A 127 18.74 17.49 31.08
N LEU A 128 18.98 16.78 29.98
CA LEU A 128 19.56 15.44 30.02
C LEU A 128 20.99 15.45 30.62
N GLY A 129 21.76 16.49 30.32
CA GLY A 129 23.12 16.64 30.84
C GLY A 129 23.17 16.90 32.34
N THR A 130 22.17 17.58 32.91
CA THR A 130 22.10 17.86 34.35
C THR A 130 21.58 16.65 35.12
N LEU A 131 20.61 15.92 34.56
CA LEU A 131 20.05 14.70 35.16
C LEU A 131 21.04 13.53 35.17
N LEU A 132 21.92 13.45 34.17
CA LEU A 132 22.88 12.36 34.01
C LEU A 132 24.32 12.92 33.87
N PRO A 133 24.94 13.39 34.97
CA PRO A 133 26.27 14.01 34.91
C PRO A 133 27.38 13.09 34.39
N GLY A 134 27.20 11.77 34.53
CA GLY A 134 28.13 10.77 33.96
C GLY A 134 27.98 10.57 32.44
N LEU A 135 26.93 11.09 31.82
CA LEU A 135 26.61 10.86 30.41
C LEU A 135 27.70 11.41 29.47
N THR A 136 28.26 12.58 29.75
CA THR A 136 29.37 13.17 28.98
C THR A 136 30.60 12.26 28.89
N THR A 137 30.86 11.45 29.92
CA THR A 137 31.98 10.50 29.90
C THR A 137 31.67 9.20 29.16
N MET A 138 30.38 8.88 28.98
CA MET A 138 29.90 7.61 28.41
C MET A 138 29.38 7.75 26.97
N ALA A 139 28.84 8.91 26.61
CA ALA A 139 28.27 9.21 25.29
C ALA A 139 29.41 9.51 24.32
N LYS A 140 29.91 8.44 23.69
CA LYS A 140 30.92 8.49 22.65
C LYS A 140 30.30 8.05 21.31
N PRO A 141 30.87 8.43 20.15
CA PRO A 141 30.36 8.03 18.85
C PRO A 141 30.17 6.52 18.67
N GLU A 142 31.05 5.72 19.27
CA GLU A 142 30.99 4.25 19.27
C GLU A 142 29.92 3.65 20.19
N ALA A 143 29.29 4.47 21.04
CA ALA A 143 28.23 4.02 21.94
C ALA A 143 26.89 3.84 21.22
N VAL A 144 26.77 4.20 19.93
CA VAL A 144 25.54 3.98 19.17
C VAL A 144 25.25 2.48 19.11
N SER A 145 24.07 2.11 19.61
CA SER A 145 23.64 0.72 19.62
C SER A 145 23.24 0.25 18.22
N PRO A 146 23.58 -0.98 17.82
CA PRO A 146 23.06 -1.62 16.61
C PRO A 146 21.53 -1.63 16.54
N PHE A 147 20.85 -1.55 17.69
CA PHE A 147 19.38 -1.50 17.74
C PHE A 147 18.78 -0.30 17.01
N PHE A 148 19.49 0.83 16.92
CA PHE A 148 19.01 1.97 16.14
C PHE A 148 18.88 1.63 14.66
N ALA A 149 19.91 1.00 14.09
CA ALA A 149 19.88 0.57 12.68
C ALA A 149 18.79 -0.48 12.45
N GLN A 150 18.68 -1.47 13.34
CA GLN A 150 17.66 -2.53 13.25
C GLN A 150 16.24 -1.98 13.33
N LEU A 151 16.00 -0.96 14.17
CA LEU A 151 14.72 -0.27 14.27
C LEU A 151 14.33 0.34 12.92
N TYR A 152 15.22 1.13 12.33
CA TYR A 152 14.93 1.79 11.05
C TYR A 152 14.87 0.82 9.88
N GLU A 153 15.66 -0.26 9.87
CA GLU A 153 15.52 -1.34 8.89
C GLU A 153 14.13 -1.99 8.98
N THR A 154 13.63 -2.21 10.20
CA THR A 154 12.29 -2.75 10.43
C THR A 154 11.20 -1.79 9.96
N LYS A 155 11.33 -0.48 10.24
CA LYS A 155 10.40 0.54 9.75
C LYS A 155 10.40 0.65 8.23
N VAL A 156 11.57 0.59 7.60
CA VAL A 156 11.69 0.60 6.14
C VAL A 156 11.07 -0.67 5.53
N ARG A 157 11.21 -1.83 6.19
CA ARG A 157 10.54 -3.06 5.76
C ARG A 157 9.02 -2.91 5.83
N GLU A 158 8.48 -2.39 6.93
CA GLU A 158 7.05 -2.11 7.08
C GLU A 158 6.54 -1.20 5.95
N LEU A 159 7.25 -0.11 5.66
CA LEU A 159 6.87 0.81 4.57
C LEU A 159 6.84 0.11 3.19
N ARG A 160 7.72 -0.87 2.97
CA ARG A 160 7.74 -1.64 1.71
C ARG A 160 6.59 -2.64 1.64
N GLU A 161 6.32 -3.33 2.74
CA GLU A 161 5.24 -4.33 2.83
C GLU A 161 3.86 -3.69 2.69
N ASN A 162 3.69 -2.46 3.17
CA ASN A 162 2.41 -1.74 3.16
C ASN A 162 2.32 -0.63 2.09
N LEU A 163 3.25 -0.56 1.12
CA LEU A 163 3.27 0.50 0.10
C LEU A 163 2.00 0.55 -0.76
N ASN A 164 1.36 -0.60 -0.98
CA ASN A 164 0.08 -0.72 -1.68
C ASN A 164 -1.15 -0.42 -0.80
N ARG A 165 -0.94 -0.28 0.53
CA ARG A 165 -1.96 -0.01 1.54
C ARG A 165 -1.63 1.29 2.25
N LEU A 166 -1.86 2.40 1.55
CA LEU A 166 -1.53 3.75 2.03
C LEU A 166 -2.17 4.08 3.40
N ASP A 167 -3.25 3.39 3.75
CA ASP A 167 -3.94 3.49 5.02
C ASP A 167 -3.13 2.95 6.20
N LEU A 168 -2.34 1.89 5.97
CA LEU A 168 -1.52 1.23 6.99
C LEU A 168 -0.10 1.78 7.08
N LEU A 169 0.32 2.63 6.13
CA LEU A 169 1.67 3.17 6.15
C LEU A 169 1.95 3.96 7.44
N LEU A 170 3.12 3.70 8.05
CA LEU A 170 3.61 4.46 9.20
C LEU A 170 3.52 5.97 8.95
N SER A 171 2.87 6.69 9.85
CA SER A 171 2.83 8.15 9.77
C SER A 171 4.24 8.75 9.83
N ARG A 172 4.38 10.00 9.37
CA ARG A 172 5.66 10.72 9.46
C ARG A 172 6.20 10.78 10.90
N HIS A 173 5.34 11.04 11.89
CA HIS A 173 5.74 11.07 13.30
C HIS A 173 6.22 9.69 13.76
N ASN A 174 5.48 8.63 13.43
CA ASN A 174 5.87 7.27 13.81
C ASN A 174 7.15 6.82 13.11
N PHE A 175 7.40 7.25 11.88
CA PHE A 175 8.67 6.91 11.21
C PHE A 175 9.86 7.62 11.87
N TYR A 176 9.70 8.87 12.33
CA TYR A 176 10.76 9.73 12.88
C TYR A 176 10.73 9.90 14.41
N ASP A 177 10.11 8.97 15.14
CA ASP A 177 9.96 9.02 16.60
C ASP A 177 11.28 8.92 17.38
N CYS A 178 12.29 8.21 16.86
CA CYS A 178 13.47 7.82 17.62
C CYS A 178 14.69 8.56 17.11
N GLN A 179 15.29 9.35 18.00
CA GLN A 179 16.46 10.19 17.73
C GLN A 179 17.75 9.40 17.88
N THR A 180 17.87 8.56 18.91
CA THR A 180 19.05 7.72 19.11
C THR A 180 18.81 6.57 20.08
N VAL A 181 19.67 5.56 19.97
CA VAL A 181 19.81 4.48 20.95
C VAL A 181 21.28 4.33 21.29
N LEU A 182 21.67 4.56 22.54
CA LEU A 182 23.06 4.50 22.99
C LEU A 182 23.27 3.38 24.02
N ALA A 183 24.20 2.48 23.72
CA ALA A 183 24.72 1.46 24.63
C ALA A 183 25.86 2.05 25.47
N LEU A 184 25.52 2.56 26.65
CA LEU A 184 26.44 3.24 27.56
C LEU A 184 27.14 2.24 28.49
N LYS A 185 28.40 2.51 28.82
CA LYS A 185 29.17 1.76 29.83
C LYS A 185 29.97 2.72 30.70
N HIS A 186 29.71 2.69 32.01
CA HIS A 186 30.40 3.56 32.94
C HIS A 186 31.88 3.15 33.11
N PRO A 187 32.85 4.06 32.98
CA PRO A 187 34.28 3.71 32.97
C PRO A 187 34.78 3.16 34.31
N GLY A 188 34.32 3.74 35.44
CA GLY A 188 34.67 3.29 36.79
C GLY A 188 33.93 2.01 37.21
N THR A 189 32.61 2.10 37.40
CA THR A 189 31.77 1.00 37.91
C THR A 189 31.52 -0.15 36.93
N LYS A 190 31.89 0.00 35.64
CA LYS A 190 31.63 -0.94 34.53
C LYS A 190 30.15 -1.29 34.29
N ARG A 191 29.21 -0.62 34.98
CA ARG A 191 27.76 -0.78 34.79
C ARG A 191 27.39 -0.38 33.36
N ARG A 192 26.44 -1.12 32.79
CA ARG A 192 25.92 -0.88 31.44
C ARG A 192 24.52 -0.28 31.55
N ALA A 193 24.21 0.62 30.63
CA ALA A 193 22.88 1.19 30.48
C ALA A 193 22.57 1.32 28.99
N LEU A 194 21.29 1.25 28.65
CA LEU A 194 20.80 1.52 27.31
C LEU A 194 19.94 2.78 27.39
N LEU A 195 20.36 3.84 26.71
CA LEU A 195 19.62 5.09 26.64
C LEU A 195 18.84 5.13 25.34
N PHE A 196 17.54 5.37 25.44
CA PHE A 196 16.67 5.66 24.31
C PHE A 196 16.25 7.12 24.39
N GLN A 197 16.44 7.85 23.29
CA GLN A 197 15.87 9.18 23.13
C GLN A 197 14.84 9.09 22.00
N ALA A 198 13.57 9.22 22.36
CA ALA A 198 12.45 9.18 21.44
C ALA A 198 11.43 10.26 21.81
N ASP A 199 10.76 10.78 20.81
CA ASP A 199 9.65 11.72 20.88
C ASP A 199 8.41 10.97 20.41
N MET A 200 7.71 10.36 21.37
CA MET A 200 6.51 9.57 21.10
C MET A 200 5.29 10.43 21.36
N ASP A 201 4.42 10.52 20.35
CA ASP A 201 3.09 11.10 20.54
C ASP A 201 2.29 10.20 21.50
N VAL A 202 1.65 10.81 22.49
CA VAL A 202 0.83 10.11 23.49
C VAL A 202 -0.59 10.66 23.36
N ASP A 203 -1.26 10.26 22.29
CA ASP A 203 -2.68 10.54 22.08
C ASP A 203 -3.56 9.74 23.07
#